data_AF-A0A8T3QTU7-F1
#
_entry.id   AF-A0A8T3QTU7-F1
#
_cell.length_a   1.000
_cell.length_b   1.000
_cell.length_c   1.000
_cell.angle_alpha   90.00
_cell.angle_beta   90.00
_cell.angle_gamma   90.00
#
_symmetry.space_group_name_H-M   'P 1'
#
loop_
_entity.id
_entity.type
_entity.pdbx_description
1 polymer ?
#
loop_
_entity_poly.entity_id
_entity_poly.type
_entity_poly.pdbx_seq_one_letter_code
_entity_poly.pdbx_strand_id
1 'polypeptide(L)'
;ASFASSAPGAIGASAEAPAEPIVAHAPPVDRRAYRPIAISVGGESVTIRTGSVAIAAITSCTNTSNPTVMVGAGLLARNAVARGLRVSPTVKTSLAPGSRAVTGYLEAAGLMTPLDALGFNLAGYGCTTCIGNSGPLDAPIAAAIESNDLVVAAVLSGNRNFEGRIHPLARASYLASPPLVVAFALAGRVDIDLTTEPLGEGSDGSPVYLADIWPAPDEIRAVIGSAIDPELFRRTYATVFEGDERWRALPVPSGDRYAWDPASTYVASPPFFEGLSFDSAVGRDIVGARALAVLGDSVTTDHISPAGSIPPWSPAGQWLQAHGVGPLEFNSYGARRGHHQVMLRGTFANIRLRNELAAGREGPYTRHLPSGDEAFIYDAAMRYAAEGVPLVILAGREYGSGSSRDWAAKGTALLGVRAVIAQSYERIHRSNLVGMGVLPLQFEPGDSANGLGLTGRETYEIVGLADGLSPRQSVTVVANRDEAAGGDGRLVRFETIARLDGPIEVDYYEGGGILPAVLRRLASEG
;
A
#
# COMPACT_ATOMS: atom_id res chain seq x y z
N ALA A 1 -37.09 -21.27 -15.64
CA ALA A 1 -36.36 -20.44 -16.61
C ALA A 1 -34.94 -20.98 -16.71
N SER A 2 -34.62 -21.62 -17.84
CA SER A 2 -33.32 -22.24 -18.11
C SER A 2 -32.28 -21.15 -18.38
N PHE A 3 -31.24 -21.08 -17.55
CA PHE A 3 -30.06 -20.27 -17.86
C PHE A 3 -29.25 -20.99 -18.95
N ALA A 4 -29.35 -20.49 -20.17
CA ALA A 4 -28.50 -20.92 -21.27
C ALA A 4 -27.07 -20.41 -21.01
N SER A 5 -26.11 -21.32 -20.86
CA SER A 5 -24.70 -20.98 -20.84
C SER A 5 -24.29 -20.50 -22.23
N SER A 6 -24.00 -19.21 -22.37
CA SER A 6 -23.23 -18.73 -23.50
C SER A 6 -21.82 -19.33 -23.42
N ALA A 7 -21.43 -20.07 -24.46
CA ALA A 7 -20.05 -20.54 -24.62
C ALA A 7 -19.08 -19.34 -24.55
N PRO A 8 -17.85 -19.52 -24.02
CA PRO A 8 -16.85 -18.46 -24.06
C PRO A 8 -16.56 -18.14 -25.52
N GLY A 9 -16.81 -16.89 -25.91
CA GLY A 9 -16.37 -16.37 -27.20
C GLY A 9 -14.87 -16.57 -27.33
N ALA A 10 -14.43 -17.13 -28.46
CA ALA A 10 -13.03 -17.27 -28.79
C ALA A 10 -12.36 -15.89 -28.70
N ILE A 11 -11.44 -15.74 -27.74
CA ILE A 11 -10.56 -14.58 -27.67
C ILE A 11 -9.65 -14.71 -28.89
N GLY A 12 -9.91 -13.91 -29.92
CA GLY A 12 -9.00 -13.74 -31.03
C GLY A 12 -7.68 -13.24 -30.47
N ALA A 13 -6.65 -14.10 -30.46
CA ALA A 13 -5.31 -13.70 -30.10
C ALA A 13 -4.77 -12.81 -31.22
N SER A 14 -5.01 -11.50 -31.14
CA SER A 14 -4.06 -10.54 -31.69
C SER A 14 -2.81 -10.68 -30.83
N ALA A 15 -1.85 -11.49 -31.30
CA ALA A 15 -0.51 -11.50 -30.75
C ALA A 15 0.13 -10.14 -31.09
N GLU A 16 -0.20 -9.11 -30.32
CA GLU A 16 0.67 -7.95 -30.21
C GLU A 16 2.01 -8.49 -29.69
N ALA A 17 3.07 -8.21 -30.44
CA ALA A 17 4.42 -8.50 -30.00
C ALA A 17 4.61 -7.89 -28.59
N PRO A 18 5.32 -8.57 -27.67
CA PRO A 18 5.66 -7.95 -26.40
C PRO A 18 6.28 -6.58 -26.69
N ALA A 19 5.81 -5.55 -25.98
CA ALA A 19 6.39 -4.22 -26.09
C ALA A 19 7.91 -4.33 -25.98
N GLU A 20 8.65 -3.68 -26.87
CA GLU A 20 10.10 -3.64 -26.77
C GLU A 20 10.47 -3.17 -25.35
N PRO A 21 11.46 -3.82 -24.69
CA PRO A 21 11.86 -3.42 -23.36
C PRO A 21 12.20 -1.93 -23.38
N ILE A 22 11.56 -1.16 -22.49
CA ILE A 22 11.88 0.25 -22.31
C ILE A 22 13.35 0.30 -21.92
N VAL A 23 14.21 0.68 -22.88
CA VAL A 23 15.60 0.99 -22.61
C VAL A 23 15.57 2.30 -21.85
N ALA A 24 15.52 2.22 -20.52
CA ALA A 24 15.78 3.38 -19.70
C ALA A 24 17.18 3.86 -20.07
N HIS A 25 17.29 5.06 -20.64
CA HIS A 25 18.53 5.83 -20.66
C HIS A 25 18.82 6.28 -19.22
N ALA A 26 19.00 5.31 -18.32
CA ALA A 26 19.52 5.57 -16.99
C ALA A 26 21.01 5.93 -17.17
N PRO A 27 21.50 6.98 -16.47
CA PRO A 27 22.94 7.20 -16.41
C PRO A 27 23.63 5.91 -15.95
N PRO A 28 24.86 5.62 -16.42
CA PRO A 28 25.59 4.43 -16.00
C PRO A 28 25.62 4.36 -14.48
N VAL A 29 25.16 3.22 -13.92
CA VAL A 29 25.10 3.06 -12.47
C VAL A 29 26.50 3.23 -11.90
N ASP A 30 26.66 4.18 -10.98
CA ASP A 30 27.95 4.42 -10.34
C ASP A 30 28.37 3.14 -9.60
N ARG A 31 29.42 2.47 -10.09
CA ARG A 31 29.96 1.25 -9.49
C ARG A 31 30.46 1.48 -8.05
N ARG A 32 30.68 2.74 -7.63
CA ARG A 32 30.96 3.09 -6.22
C ARG A 32 29.78 2.77 -5.29
N ALA A 33 28.55 2.72 -5.80
CA ALA A 33 27.33 2.36 -5.05
C ALA A 33 27.22 0.85 -4.69
N TYR A 34 28.17 0.02 -5.14
CA TYR A 34 28.19 -1.43 -4.90
C TYR A 34 29.32 -1.89 -3.97
N ARG A 35 29.99 -0.97 -3.26
CA ARG A 35 31.05 -1.35 -2.34
C ARG A 35 30.49 -2.27 -1.24
N PRO A 36 31.05 -3.46 -1.06
CA PRO A 36 30.65 -4.33 0.04
C PRO A 36 31.05 -3.72 1.38
N ILE A 37 30.09 -3.68 2.31
CA ILE A 37 30.27 -3.19 3.68
C ILE A 37 30.30 -4.40 4.62
N ALA A 38 31.43 -4.56 5.32
CA ALA A 38 31.55 -5.56 6.36
C ALA A 38 30.79 -5.10 7.62
N ILE A 39 29.97 -5.98 8.17
CA ILE A 39 29.19 -5.77 9.39
C ILE A 39 29.28 -7.01 10.28
N SER A 40 29.09 -6.82 11.59
CA SER A 40 28.95 -7.94 12.53
C SER A 40 27.47 -8.18 12.84
N VAL A 41 26.98 -9.38 12.54
CA VAL A 41 25.62 -9.82 12.85
C VAL A 41 25.72 -11.15 13.58
N GLY A 42 25.16 -11.24 14.79
CA GLY A 42 25.21 -12.49 15.58
C GLY A 42 26.63 -12.97 15.95
N GLY A 43 27.64 -12.08 15.91
CA GLY A 43 29.05 -12.43 16.13
C GLY A 43 29.79 -12.89 14.87
N GLU A 44 29.12 -12.98 13.72
CA GLU A 44 29.71 -13.32 12.44
C GLU A 44 30.03 -12.07 11.62
N SER A 45 31.19 -12.05 10.95
CA SER A 45 31.56 -10.98 10.01
C SER A 45 30.97 -11.28 8.65
N VAL A 46 29.94 -10.54 8.26
CA VAL A 46 29.21 -10.71 7.00
C VAL A 46 29.24 -9.42 6.19
N THR A 47 28.88 -9.52 4.91
CA THR A 47 28.97 -8.38 3.99
C THR A 47 27.60 -8.03 3.43
N ILE A 48 27.28 -6.74 3.40
CA ILE A 48 26.08 -6.20 2.76
C ILE A 48 26.45 -5.18 1.70
N ARG A 49 25.68 -5.11 0.61
CA ARG A 49 25.88 -4.14 -0.48
C ARG A 49 24.55 -3.85 -1.19
N THR A 50 24.60 -2.90 -2.11
CA THR A 50 23.54 -2.75 -3.10
C THR A 50 23.32 -4.06 -3.86
N GLY A 51 22.05 -4.47 -3.97
CA GLY A 51 21.63 -5.76 -4.52
C GLY A 51 21.52 -6.89 -3.50
N SER A 52 21.96 -6.72 -2.25
CA SER A 52 21.76 -7.73 -1.20
C SER A 52 20.27 -7.91 -0.88
N VAL A 53 19.86 -9.16 -0.63
CA VAL A 53 18.54 -9.48 -0.08
C VAL A 53 18.59 -9.18 1.42
N ALA A 54 17.72 -8.28 1.90
CA ALA A 54 17.56 -7.98 3.32
C ALA A 54 16.34 -8.69 3.92
N ILE A 55 15.33 -9.01 3.10
CA ILE A 55 14.11 -9.68 3.52
C ILE A 55 13.77 -10.76 2.49
N ALA A 56 13.49 -11.97 2.96
CA ALA A 56 12.96 -13.07 2.16
C ALA A 56 11.71 -13.66 2.84
N ALA A 57 10.52 -13.38 2.31
CA ALA A 57 9.27 -13.73 2.99
C ALA A 57 8.36 -14.61 2.14
N ILE A 58 8.11 -15.84 2.62
CA ILE A 58 7.01 -16.67 2.14
C ILE A 58 5.75 -16.20 2.86
N THR A 59 4.97 -15.37 2.17
CA THR A 59 3.81 -14.64 2.71
C THR A 59 2.68 -14.59 1.68
N SER A 60 1.59 -13.89 2.01
CA SER A 60 0.43 -13.60 1.16
C SER A 60 -0.50 -14.78 0.89
N CYS A 61 -1.80 -14.52 0.94
CA CYS A 61 -2.82 -15.46 0.49
C CYS A 61 -2.66 -15.86 -0.98
N THR A 62 -2.02 -15.02 -1.82
CA THR A 62 -1.81 -15.29 -3.26
C THR A 62 -1.08 -16.61 -3.51
N ASN A 63 -0.01 -16.88 -2.76
CA ASN A 63 0.82 -18.06 -2.97
C ASN A 63 0.67 -19.10 -1.86
N THR A 64 0.41 -18.66 -0.62
CA THR A 64 0.27 -19.62 0.50
C THR A 64 -0.99 -20.47 0.42
N SER A 65 -1.99 -20.07 -0.38
CA SER A 65 -3.15 -20.91 -0.68
C SER A 65 -2.89 -21.97 -1.75
N ASN A 66 -1.71 -21.97 -2.39
CA ASN A 66 -1.37 -22.88 -3.47
C ASN A 66 -0.36 -23.94 -3.00
N PRO A 67 -0.80 -25.19 -2.75
CA PRO A 67 0.06 -26.25 -2.26
C PRO A 67 1.26 -26.56 -3.17
N THR A 68 1.12 -26.43 -4.49
CA THR A 68 2.20 -26.72 -5.45
C THR A 68 3.46 -25.92 -5.15
N VAL A 69 3.30 -24.61 -4.91
CA VAL A 69 4.45 -23.74 -4.64
C VAL A 69 4.92 -23.80 -3.20
N MET A 70 4.03 -24.09 -2.24
CA MET A 70 4.40 -24.26 -0.83
C MET A 70 5.18 -25.55 -0.59
N VAL A 71 4.71 -26.67 -1.14
CA VAL A 71 5.43 -27.95 -1.13
C VAL A 71 6.73 -27.82 -1.92
N GLY A 72 6.71 -27.15 -3.08
CA GLY A 72 7.94 -26.85 -3.83
C GLY A 72 8.98 -26.08 -3.00
N ALA A 73 8.57 -25.09 -2.21
CA ALA A 73 9.48 -24.35 -1.35
C ALA A 73 10.07 -25.22 -0.23
N GLY A 74 9.23 -26.06 0.39
CA GLY A 74 9.68 -27.01 1.40
C GLY A 74 10.66 -28.05 0.85
N LEU A 75 10.41 -28.57 -0.36
CA LEU A 75 11.31 -29.52 -1.02
C LEU A 75 12.62 -28.87 -1.44
N LEU A 76 12.59 -27.64 -1.95
CA LEU A 76 13.81 -26.88 -2.25
C LEU A 76 14.63 -26.63 -0.98
N ALA A 77 13.98 -26.27 0.13
CA ALA A 77 14.64 -26.12 1.43
C ALA A 77 15.27 -27.44 1.90
N ARG A 78 14.54 -28.56 1.79
CA ARG A 78 15.04 -29.91 2.11
C ARG A 78 16.31 -30.23 1.32
N ASN A 79 16.29 -30.00 0.01
CA ASN A 79 17.42 -30.27 -0.88
C ASN A 79 18.62 -29.38 -0.56
N ALA A 80 18.38 -28.08 -0.30
CA ALA A 80 19.43 -27.13 0.09
C ALA A 80 20.12 -27.54 1.41
N VAL A 81 19.34 -27.88 2.43
CA VAL A 81 19.85 -28.33 3.73
C VAL A 81 20.63 -29.65 3.58
N ALA A 82 20.15 -30.58 2.77
CA ALA A 82 20.85 -31.85 2.50
C ALA A 82 22.21 -31.64 1.79
N ARG A 83 22.37 -30.55 1.04
CA ARG A 83 23.65 -30.14 0.44
C ARG A 83 24.52 -29.29 1.38
N GLY A 84 24.04 -28.94 2.57
CA GLY A 84 24.77 -28.14 3.56
C GLY A 84 24.65 -26.63 3.38
N LEU A 85 23.77 -26.14 2.49
CA LEU A 85 23.56 -24.70 2.30
C LEU A 85 22.86 -24.05 3.51
N ARG A 86 23.15 -22.77 3.72
CA ARG A 86 22.57 -21.93 4.77
C ARG A 86 22.23 -20.55 4.22
N VAL A 87 21.26 -19.89 4.84
CA VAL A 87 20.90 -18.49 4.54
C VAL A 87 21.84 -17.57 5.34
N SER A 88 22.32 -16.50 4.69
CA SER A 88 23.12 -15.47 5.35
C SER A 88 22.34 -14.83 6.52
N PRO A 89 22.98 -14.55 7.68
CA PRO A 89 22.32 -13.87 8.80
C PRO A 89 21.90 -12.42 8.47
N THR A 90 22.33 -11.87 7.33
CA THR A 90 21.84 -10.58 6.83
C THR A 90 20.43 -10.63 6.25
N VAL A 91 19.88 -11.82 5.99
CA VAL A 91 18.57 -12.01 5.37
C VAL A 91 17.53 -12.32 6.44
N LYS A 92 16.55 -11.43 6.61
CA LYS A 92 15.40 -11.69 7.47
C LYS A 92 14.41 -12.61 6.76
N THR A 93 14.41 -13.89 7.12
CA THR A 93 13.50 -14.92 6.60
C THR A 93 12.20 -14.99 7.40
N SER A 94 11.09 -15.37 6.76
CA SER A 94 9.81 -15.60 7.45
C SER A 94 8.85 -16.46 6.64
N LEU A 95 8.09 -17.30 7.33
CA LEU A 95 6.94 -18.03 6.79
C LEU A 95 5.66 -17.52 7.46
N ALA A 96 4.74 -16.99 6.67
CA ALA A 96 3.44 -16.48 7.11
C ALA A 96 2.30 -17.03 6.26
N PRO A 97 1.80 -18.23 6.59
CA PRO A 97 0.74 -18.88 5.82
C PRO A 97 -0.62 -18.22 6.02
N GLY A 98 -1.47 -18.28 5.00
CA GLY A 98 -2.85 -17.79 5.08
C GLY A 98 -3.79 -18.65 5.94
N SER A 99 -3.39 -19.88 6.30
CA SER A 99 -4.19 -20.81 7.10
C SER A 99 -3.32 -21.85 7.81
N ARG A 100 -3.81 -22.36 8.93
CA ARG A 100 -3.23 -23.51 9.67
C ARG A 100 -3.17 -24.79 8.83
N ALA A 101 -4.01 -24.91 7.79
CA ALA A 101 -3.97 -26.07 6.90
C ALA A 101 -2.62 -26.17 6.15
N VAL A 102 -1.99 -25.02 5.88
CA VAL A 102 -0.70 -24.96 5.19
C VAL A 102 0.42 -25.57 6.03
N THR A 103 0.52 -25.16 7.29
CA THR A 103 1.49 -25.77 8.22
C THR A 103 1.17 -27.25 8.42
N GLY A 104 -0.12 -27.61 8.54
CA GLY A 104 -0.53 -29.00 8.72
C GLY A 104 -0.01 -29.95 7.63
N TYR A 105 -0.11 -29.59 6.35
CA TYR A 105 0.43 -30.46 5.29
C TYR A 105 1.96 -30.36 5.15
N LEU A 106 2.57 -29.21 5.47
CA LEU A 106 4.04 -29.09 5.47
C LEU A 106 4.67 -29.94 6.59
N GLU A 107 4.02 -30.00 7.75
CA GLU A 107 4.41 -30.86 8.88
C GLU A 107 4.23 -32.34 8.53
N ALA A 108 3.06 -32.71 7.99
CA ALA A 108 2.79 -34.08 7.57
C ALA A 108 3.78 -34.59 6.49
N ALA A 109 4.24 -33.69 5.62
CA ALA A 109 5.26 -33.98 4.61
C ALA A 109 6.71 -33.93 5.14
N GLY A 110 6.94 -33.55 6.40
CA GLY A 110 8.28 -33.38 6.98
C GLY A 110 9.05 -32.18 6.40
N LEU A 111 8.36 -31.21 5.82
CA LEU A 111 8.93 -30.05 5.13
C LEU A 111 9.05 -28.79 6.00
N MET A 112 8.42 -28.76 7.19
CA MET A 112 8.62 -27.65 8.14
C MET A 112 10.05 -27.60 8.68
N THR A 113 10.61 -28.73 9.12
CA THR A 113 11.98 -28.81 9.65
C THR A 113 13.05 -28.22 8.74
N PRO A 114 13.11 -28.53 7.42
CA PRO A 114 14.08 -27.90 6.53
C PRO A 114 13.80 -26.41 6.27
N LEU A 115 12.53 -25.97 6.27
CA LEU A 115 12.20 -24.54 6.18
C LEU A 115 12.72 -23.80 7.43
N ASP A 116 12.49 -24.37 8.62
CA ASP A 116 12.98 -23.84 9.89
C ASP A 116 14.52 -23.76 9.93
N ALA A 117 15.21 -24.76 9.40
CA ALA A 117 16.68 -24.78 9.32
C ALA A 117 17.25 -23.65 8.43
N LEU A 118 16.48 -23.15 7.48
CA LEU A 118 16.82 -21.97 6.67
C LEU A 118 16.25 -20.65 7.23
N GLY A 119 15.68 -20.68 8.44
CA GLY A 119 15.09 -19.53 9.12
C GLY A 119 13.68 -19.15 8.65
N PHE A 120 13.05 -19.91 7.76
CA PHE A 120 11.65 -19.73 7.38
C PHE A 120 10.69 -20.26 8.46
N ASN A 121 10.90 -19.83 9.70
CA ASN A 121 10.06 -20.19 10.83
C ASN A 121 8.66 -19.59 10.68
N LEU A 122 7.67 -20.28 11.24
CA LEU A 122 6.29 -19.80 11.31
C LEU A 122 6.25 -18.50 12.13
N ALA A 123 6.15 -17.36 11.44
CA ALA A 123 6.05 -16.04 12.05
C ALA A 123 4.62 -15.71 12.52
N GLY A 124 3.62 -16.38 11.93
CA GLY A 124 2.20 -16.23 12.29
C GLY A 124 1.27 -16.44 11.11
N TYR A 125 -0.04 -16.50 11.40
CA TYR A 125 -1.10 -16.62 10.40
C TYR A 125 -1.73 -15.25 10.12
N GLY A 126 -1.43 -14.67 8.96
CA GLY A 126 -1.92 -13.34 8.59
C GLY A 126 -1.13 -12.71 7.44
N CYS A 127 -1.45 -11.46 7.12
CA CYS A 127 -0.83 -10.78 5.98
C CYS A 127 0.67 -10.48 6.15
N THR A 128 1.13 -10.21 7.39
CA THR A 128 2.54 -9.96 7.75
C THR A 128 3.27 -9.06 6.72
N THR A 129 4.38 -9.52 6.15
CA THR A 129 5.22 -8.81 5.18
C THR A 129 4.46 -8.36 3.92
N CYS A 130 3.41 -9.08 3.48
CA CYS A 130 2.63 -8.70 2.28
C CYS A 130 1.93 -7.33 2.40
N ILE A 131 1.57 -6.93 3.64
CA ILE A 131 0.96 -5.62 3.92
C ILE A 131 1.96 -4.60 4.49
N GLY A 132 3.24 -4.94 4.54
CA GLY A 132 4.28 -4.09 5.12
C GLY A 132 4.53 -4.30 6.61
N ASN A 133 3.86 -5.27 7.25
CA ASN A 133 4.15 -5.66 8.64
C ASN A 133 5.34 -6.62 8.67
N SER A 134 6.48 -6.16 8.15
CA SER A 134 7.74 -6.90 8.04
C SER A 134 8.58 -6.84 9.31
N GLY A 135 8.26 -5.94 10.25
CA GLY A 135 9.04 -5.70 11.46
C GLY A 135 10.43 -5.10 11.20
N PRO A 136 11.21 -4.76 12.24
CA PRO A 136 12.52 -4.15 12.06
C PRO A 136 13.54 -5.13 11.47
N LEU A 137 14.51 -4.59 10.72
CA LEU A 137 15.78 -5.29 10.47
C LEU A 137 16.69 -5.16 11.70
N ASP A 138 17.65 -6.07 11.84
CA ASP A 138 18.63 -5.99 12.92
C ASP A 138 19.42 -4.67 12.84
N ALA A 139 19.72 -4.07 14.00
CA ALA A 139 20.31 -2.74 14.08
C ALA A 139 21.61 -2.57 13.26
N PRO A 140 22.56 -3.53 13.24
CA PRO A 140 23.76 -3.41 12.41
C PRO A 140 23.44 -3.38 10.90
N ILE A 141 22.42 -4.14 10.46
CA ILE A 141 21.98 -4.18 9.07
C ILE A 141 21.33 -2.85 8.68
N ALA A 142 20.39 -2.37 9.51
CA ALA A 142 19.70 -1.10 9.29
C ALA A 142 20.69 0.07 9.21
N ALA A 143 21.60 0.18 10.18
CA ALA A 143 22.60 1.23 10.22
C ALA A 143 23.53 1.21 9.00
N ALA A 144 23.91 0.03 8.51
CA ALA A 144 24.75 -0.10 7.33
C ALA A 144 24.02 0.32 6.04
N ILE A 145 22.73 -0.02 5.91
CA ILE A 145 21.91 0.40 4.77
C ILE A 145 21.79 1.93 4.74
N GLU A 146 21.44 2.55 5.86
CA GLU A 146 21.21 3.98 5.97
C GLU A 146 22.50 4.80 5.79
N SER A 147 23.58 4.44 6.51
CA SER A 147 24.82 5.22 6.52
C SER A 147 25.58 5.19 5.19
N ASN A 148 25.30 4.19 4.34
CA ASN A 148 25.97 4.00 3.06
C ASN A 148 25.02 4.13 1.86
N ASP A 149 23.76 4.54 2.09
CA ASP A 149 22.71 4.64 1.08
C ASP A 149 22.63 3.40 0.16
N LEU A 150 22.57 2.19 0.75
CA LEU A 150 22.54 0.93 -0.02
C LEU A 150 21.15 0.64 -0.59
N VAL A 151 21.07 0.16 -1.83
CA VAL A 151 19.79 -0.31 -2.41
C VAL A 151 19.66 -1.81 -2.16
N VAL A 152 19.02 -2.19 -1.05
CA VAL A 152 18.75 -3.59 -0.72
C VAL A 152 17.36 -4.03 -1.17
N ALA A 153 17.20 -5.34 -1.34
CA ALA A 153 15.98 -5.95 -1.86
C ALA A 153 15.17 -6.69 -0.79
N ALA A 154 13.85 -6.60 -0.90
CA ALA A 154 12.92 -7.55 -0.31
C ALA A 154 12.40 -8.50 -1.39
N VAL A 155 12.53 -9.81 -1.20
CA VAL A 155 11.97 -10.84 -2.09
C VAL A 155 10.82 -11.51 -1.37
N LEU A 156 9.62 -11.49 -1.93
CA LEU A 156 8.44 -12.02 -1.26
C LEU A 156 7.47 -12.71 -2.20
N SER A 157 6.71 -13.67 -1.68
CA SER A 157 5.62 -14.33 -2.41
C SER A 157 4.30 -13.55 -2.36
N GLY A 158 4.40 -12.23 -2.32
CA GLY A 158 3.28 -11.29 -2.34
C GLY A 158 2.67 -11.06 -3.72
N ASN A 159 1.84 -10.03 -3.81
CA ASN A 159 1.22 -9.58 -5.07
C ASN A 159 1.42 -8.09 -5.36
N ARG A 160 2.13 -7.36 -4.48
CA ARG A 160 2.41 -5.93 -4.59
C ARG A 160 3.80 -5.64 -4.07
N ASN A 161 4.54 -4.81 -4.81
CA ASN A 161 5.92 -4.45 -4.54
C ASN A 161 6.18 -2.94 -4.74
N PHE A 162 5.16 -2.10 -4.48
CA PHE A 162 5.32 -0.65 -4.51
C PHE A 162 6.44 -0.19 -3.55
N GLU A 163 7.16 0.87 -3.93
CA GLU A 163 8.26 1.41 -3.14
C GLU A 163 7.79 1.79 -1.72
N GLY A 164 8.59 1.42 -0.71
CA GLY A 164 8.29 1.70 0.70
C GLY A 164 7.15 0.88 1.31
N ARG A 165 6.46 0.03 0.54
CA ARG A 165 5.35 -0.80 1.04
C ARG A 165 5.83 -1.95 1.91
N ILE A 166 6.89 -2.66 1.49
CA ILE A 166 7.32 -3.91 2.14
C ILE A 166 8.12 -3.62 3.42
N HIS A 167 9.11 -2.74 3.32
CA HIS A 167 9.91 -2.27 4.44
C HIS A 167 10.53 -0.91 4.07
N PRO A 168 10.61 0.07 5.00
CA PRO A 168 11.12 1.42 4.68
C PRO A 168 12.57 1.43 4.15
N LEU A 169 13.40 0.48 4.61
CA LEU A 169 14.81 0.35 4.17
C LEU A 169 15.00 -0.49 2.91
N ALA A 170 13.97 -1.17 2.40
CA ALA A 170 14.05 -1.98 1.19
C ALA A 170 13.54 -1.19 -0.01
N ARG A 171 14.44 -0.47 -0.68
CA ARG A 171 14.11 0.32 -1.89
C ARG A 171 13.74 -0.55 -3.08
N ALA A 172 14.27 -1.77 -3.18
CA ALA A 172 13.87 -2.73 -4.19
C ALA A 172 12.94 -3.81 -3.59
N SER A 173 11.91 -4.21 -4.32
CA SER A 173 10.99 -5.26 -3.91
C SER A 173 10.61 -6.15 -5.10
N TYR A 174 10.79 -7.46 -4.97
CA TYR A 174 10.55 -8.44 -6.04
C TYR A 174 9.49 -9.45 -5.61
N LEU A 175 8.51 -9.67 -6.48
CA LEU A 175 7.50 -10.70 -6.32
C LEU A 175 8.02 -11.99 -6.96
N ALA A 176 8.07 -13.07 -6.18
CA ALA A 176 8.59 -14.35 -6.63
C ALA A 176 7.73 -15.51 -6.10
N SER A 177 7.79 -16.67 -6.75
CA SER A 177 7.17 -17.88 -6.20
C SER A 177 7.86 -18.28 -4.87
N PRO A 178 7.17 -18.92 -3.92
CA PRO A 178 7.79 -19.38 -2.67
C PRO A 178 9.12 -20.14 -2.83
N PRO A 179 9.33 -21.05 -3.81
CA PRO A 179 10.64 -21.68 -4.02
C PRO A 179 11.73 -20.68 -4.44
N LEU A 180 11.40 -19.68 -5.26
CA LEU A 180 12.35 -18.63 -5.62
C LEU A 180 12.67 -17.70 -4.45
N VAL A 181 11.71 -17.46 -3.54
CA VAL A 181 12.00 -16.72 -2.29
C VAL A 181 13.09 -17.45 -1.49
N VAL A 182 13.00 -18.78 -1.38
CA VAL A 182 14.06 -19.59 -0.72
C VAL A 182 15.37 -19.52 -1.50
N ALA A 183 15.35 -19.63 -2.83
CA ALA A 183 16.56 -19.54 -3.66
C ALA A 183 17.28 -18.19 -3.51
N PHE A 184 16.55 -17.07 -3.53
CA PHE A 184 17.14 -15.74 -3.32
C PHE A 184 17.60 -15.52 -1.88
N ALA A 185 16.95 -16.14 -0.89
CA ALA A 185 17.44 -16.13 0.48
C ALA A 185 18.80 -16.83 0.61
N LEU A 186 18.95 -17.99 -0.03
CA LEU A 186 20.22 -18.74 -0.08
C LEU A 186 21.32 -17.94 -0.78
N ALA A 187 21.01 -17.35 -1.95
CA ALA A 187 21.96 -16.53 -2.70
C ALA A 187 22.34 -15.21 -1.98
N GLY A 188 21.44 -14.68 -1.14
CA GLY A 188 21.64 -13.43 -0.39
C GLY A 188 21.72 -12.15 -1.23
N ARG A 189 21.46 -12.23 -2.54
CA ARG A 189 21.53 -11.12 -3.51
C ARG A 189 20.54 -11.32 -4.65
N VAL A 190 20.06 -10.23 -5.25
CA VAL A 190 19.12 -10.27 -6.41
C VAL A 190 19.81 -10.08 -7.76
N ASP A 191 21.06 -9.63 -7.77
CA ASP A 191 21.88 -9.43 -8.97
C ASP A 191 22.69 -10.69 -9.34
N ILE A 192 22.19 -11.88 -8.99
CA ILE A 192 22.76 -13.20 -9.32
C ILE A 192 22.09 -13.75 -10.59
N ASP A 193 22.88 -14.35 -11.48
CA ASP A 193 22.36 -15.23 -12.52
C ASP A 193 22.14 -16.65 -11.98
N LEU A 194 20.90 -16.95 -11.57
CA LEU A 194 20.51 -18.26 -11.03
C LEU A 194 20.72 -19.44 -12.01
N THR A 195 21.01 -19.18 -13.29
CA THR A 195 21.24 -20.22 -14.29
C THR A 195 22.71 -20.61 -14.43
N THR A 196 23.64 -19.73 -14.03
CA THR A 196 25.08 -19.94 -14.24
C THR A 196 25.95 -19.71 -13.00
N GLU A 197 25.44 -19.02 -11.98
CA GLU A 197 26.15 -18.79 -10.71
C GLU A 197 25.65 -19.77 -9.62
N PRO A 198 26.55 -20.29 -8.76
CA PRO A 198 26.15 -21.13 -7.64
C PRO A 198 25.44 -20.32 -6.55
N LEU A 199 24.52 -20.97 -5.84
CA LEU A 199 23.83 -20.41 -4.67
C LEU A 199 24.75 -20.34 -3.44
N GLY A 200 25.72 -21.24 -3.38
CA GLY A 200 26.70 -21.34 -2.30
C GLY A 200 27.55 -22.58 -2.43
N GLU A 201 28.42 -22.80 -1.45
CA GLU A 201 29.25 -24.00 -1.34
C GLU A 201 28.56 -25.03 -0.45
N GLY A 202 28.51 -26.28 -0.93
CA GLY A 202 27.97 -27.40 -0.16
C GLY A 202 28.90 -27.85 0.96
N SER A 203 28.43 -28.78 1.80
CA SER A 203 29.23 -29.33 2.89
C SER A 203 30.49 -30.08 2.43
N ASP A 204 30.56 -30.47 1.16
CA ASP A 204 31.70 -31.10 0.51
C ASP A 204 32.64 -30.10 -0.18
N GLY A 205 32.35 -28.80 -0.09
CA GLY A 205 33.09 -27.73 -0.76
C GLY A 205 32.75 -27.56 -2.24
N SER A 206 31.79 -28.32 -2.78
CA SER A 206 31.39 -28.20 -4.19
C SER A 206 30.39 -27.05 -4.37
N PRO A 207 30.45 -26.31 -5.49
CA PRO A 207 29.43 -25.32 -5.82
C PRO A 207 28.07 -26.00 -6.00
N VAL A 208 27.02 -25.44 -5.38
CA VAL A 208 25.64 -25.91 -5.52
C VAL A 208 24.85 -24.91 -6.34
N TYR A 209 24.32 -25.34 -7.48
CA TYR A 209 23.50 -24.53 -8.38
C TYR A 209 22.02 -24.70 -8.09
N LEU A 210 21.19 -23.76 -8.55
CA LEU A 210 19.74 -23.87 -8.39
C LEU A 210 19.19 -25.18 -9.00
N ALA A 211 19.72 -25.58 -10.17
CA ALA A 211 19.33 -26.81 -10.85
C ALA A 211 19.60 -28.08 -10.02
N ASP A 212 20.57 -28.06 -9.12
CA ASP A 212 20.93 -29.22 -8.29
C ASP A 212 19.92 -29.50 -7.17
N ILE A 213 19.15 -28.48 -6.78
CA ILE A 213 18.24 -28.52 -5.63
C ILE A 213 16.78 -28.24 -5.99
N TRP A 214 16.50 -27.86 -7.25
CA TRP A 214 15.15 -27.58 -7.69
C TRP A 214 14.29 -28.86 -7.69
N PRO A 215 13.11 -28.86 -7.03
CA PRO A 215 12.29 -30.06 -6.93
C PRO A 215 11.68 -30.46 -8.27
N ALA A 216 11.65 -31.76 -8.54
CA ALA A 216 10.99 -32.30 -9.73
C ALA A 216 9.46 -32.15 -9.63
N PRO A 217 8.75 -31.84 -10.73
CA PRO A 217 7.28 -31.73 -10.71
C PRO A 217 6.56 -33.00 -10.22
N ASP A 218 7.08 -34.19 -10.54
CA ASP A 218 6.52 -35.47 -10.09
C ASP A 218 6.65 -35.67 -8.58
N GLU A 219 7.76 -35.21 -7.99
CA GLU A 219 7.97 -35.25 -6.55
C GLU A 219 6.97 -34.34 -5.83
N ILE A 220 6.78 -33.10 -6.31
CA ILE A 220 5.80 -32.18 -5.74
C ILE A 220 4.40 -32.80 -5.75
N ARG A 221 4.00 -33.40 -6.88
CA ARG A 221 2.70 -34.07 -7.01
C ARG A 221 2.54 -35.24 -6.04
N ALA A 222 3.57 -36.07 -5.91
CA ALA A 222 3.57 -37.20 -5.00
C ALA A 222 3.39 -36.76 -3.53
N VAL A 223 4.11 -35.72 -3.11
CA VAL A 223 4.02 -35.17 -1.74
C VAL A 223 2.65 -34.54 -1.48
N ILE A 224 2.08 -33.81 -2.45
CA ILE A 224 0.72 -33.27 -2.33
C ILE A 224 -0.29 -34.40 -2.15
N GLY A 225 -0.19 -35.46 -2.96
CA GLY A 225 -1.09 -36.60 -2.91
C GLY A 225 -1.02 -37.39 -1.59
N SER A 226 0.11 -37.37 -0.89
CA SER A 226 0.28 -38.07 0.39
C SER A 226 0.02 -37.20 1.62
N ALA A 227 0.22 -35.88 1.55
CA ALA A 227 0.15 -34.99 2.71
C ALA A 227 -1.13 -34.15 2.80
N ILE A 228 -1.93 -34.08 1.73
CA ILE A 228 -3.12 -33.24 1.67
C ILE A 228 -4.37 -34.10 1.49
N ASP A 229 -5.15 -34.21 2.57
CA ASP A 229 -6.43 -34.92 2.56
C ASP A 229 -7.58 -34.06 3.12
N PRO A 230 -8.85 -34.35 2.79
CA PRO A 230 -10.00 -33.58 3.27
C PRO A 230 -10.15 -33.52 4.80
N GLU A 231 -9.70 -34.54 5.52
CA GLU A 231 -9.80 -34.61 6.97
C GLU A 231 -8.85 -33.62 7.66
N LEU A 232 -7.68 -33.35 7.07
CA LEU A 232 -6.81 -32.26 7.51
C LEU A 232 -7.57 -30.92 7.58
N PHE A 233 -8.34 -30.59 6.54
CA PHE A 233 -9.13 -29.36 6.49
C PHE A 233 -10.26 -29.37 7.50
N ARG A 234 -11.01 -30.49 7.64
CA ARG A 234 -12.10 -30.59 8.63
C ARG A 234 -11.59 -30.36 10.04
N ARG A 235 -10.51 -31.05 10.45
CA ARG A 235 -9.90 -30.88 11.77
C ARG A 235 -9.41 -29.45 11.99
N THR A 236 -8.78 -28.86 10.98
CA THR A 236 -8.20 -27.50 11.09
C THR A 236 -9.27 -26.43 11.28
N TYR A 237 -10.38 -26.50 10.53
CA TYR A 237 -11.42 -25.46 10.59
C TYR A 237 -12.46 -25.68 11.69
N ALA A 238 -12.53 -26.87 12.28
CA ALA A 238 -13.44 -27.16 13.40
C ALA A 238 -13.24 -26.19 14.59
N THR A 239 -12.01 -25.72 14.82
CA THR A 239 -11.67 -24.89 15.99
C THR A 239 -11.37 -23.43 15.64
N VAL A 240 -11.71 -22.96 14.42
CA VAL A 240 -11.28 -21.63 13.94
C VAL A 240 -11.86 -20.47 14.75
N PHE A 241 -13.06 -20.64 15.32
CA PHE A 241 -13.74 -19.62 16.11
C PHE A 241 -13.50 -19.73 17.63
N GLU A 242 -12.85 -20.80 18.09
CA GLU A 242 -12.60 -21.00 19.52
C GLU A 242 -11.63 -19.95 20.08
N GLY A 243 -10.64 -19.55 19.26
CA GLY A 243 -9.54 -18.68 19.69
C GLY A 243 -8.65 -19.32 20.76
N ASP A 244 -7.64 -18.58 21.21
CA ASP A 244 -6.81 -19.01 22.34
C ASP A 244 -7.40 -18.55 23.69
N GLU A 245 -6.69 -18.78 24.78
CA GLU A 245 -7.09 -18.30 26.11
C GLU A 245 -7.21 -16.77 26.15
N ARG A 246 -6.33 -16.05 25.44
CA ARG A 246 -6.34 -14.58 25.39
C ARG A 246 -7.60 -14.05 24.72
N TRP A 247 -7.99 -14.64 23.58
CA TRP A 247 -9.23 -14.30 22.86
C TRP A 247 -10.46 -14.51 23.74
N ARG A 248 -10.57 -15.67 24.39
CA ARG A 248 -11.72 -16.01 25.25
C ARG A 248 -11.79 -15.19 26.53
N ALA A 249 -10.65 -14.68 27.01
CA ALA A 249 -10.57 -13.84 28.21
C ALA A 249 -10.88 -12.36 27.95
N LEU A 250 -11.08 -11.93 26.70
CA LEU A 250 -11.41 -10.54 26.40
C LEU A 250 -12.78 -10.15 27.02
N PRO A 251 -12.85 -9.08 27.82
CA PRO A 251 -14.13 -8.61 28.34
C PRO A 251 -14.98 -8.09 27.18
N VAL A 252 -16.22 -8.57 27.08
CA VAL A 252 -17.19 -8.15 26.06
C VAL A 252 -18.27 -7.30 26.74
N PRO A 253 -18.30 -5.98 26.52
CA PRO A 253 -19.34 -5.11 27.07
C PRO A 253 -20.73 -5.46 26.51
N SER A 254 -21.77 -5.26 27.31
CA SER A 254 -23.18 -5.44 26.90
C SER A 254 -23.82 -4.12 26.43
N GLY A 255 -24.72 -4.20 25.45
CA GLY A 255 -25.57 -3.07 25.00
C GLY A 255 -25.49 -2.81 23.49
N ASP A 256 -26.36 -1.94 22.99
CA ASP A 256 -26.53 -1.68 21.54
C ASP A 256 -25.75 -0.44 21.04
N ARG A 257 -25.12 0.32 21.95
CA ARG A 257 -24.35 1.52 21.63
C ARG A 257 -22.90 1.35 22.06
N TYR A 258 -21.96 1.72 21.18
CA TYR A 258 -20.54 1.71 21.49
C TYR A 258 -20.21 2.80 22.51
N ALA A 259 -19.63 2.43 23.65
CA ALA A 259 -19.18 3.36 24.67
C ALA A 259 -17.79 3.90 24.29
N TRP A 260 -17.75 5.09 23.69
CA TRP A 260 -16.50 5.73 23.29
C TRP A 260 -15.64 6.09 24.52
N ASP A 261 -14.42 5.58 24.56
CA ASP A 261 -13.42 5.98 25.54
C ASP A 261 -12.63 7.19 25.02
N PRO A 262 -12.71 8.38 25.66
CA PRO A 262 -11.96 9.56 25.22
C PRO A 262 -10.44 9.41 25.36
N ALA A 263 -9.93 8.47 26.16
CA ALA A 263 -8.50 8.20 26.30
C ALA A 263 -7.98 7.19 25.26
N SER A 264 -8.86 6.50 24.52
CA SER A 264 -8.48 5.51 23.53
C SER A 264 -7.72 6.15 22.36
N THR A 265 -6.54 5.62 22.08
CA THR A 265 -5.74 6.00 20.88
C THR A 265 -5.97 5.06 19.70
N TYR A 266 -6.94 4.13 19.79
CA TYR A 266 -7.22 3.11 18.77
C TYR A 266 -8.58 3.25 18.10
N VAL A 267 -9.61 3.60 18.89
CA VAL A 267 -10.99 3.74 18.45
C VAL A 267 -11.52 5.06 19.00
N ALA A 268 -12.00 5.94 18.10
CA ALA A 268 -12.58 7.23 18.46
C ALA A 268 -13.78 7.56 17.57
N SER A 269 -14.75 8.29 18.11
CA SER A 269 -15.93 8.72 17.35
C SER A 269 -15.49 9.61 16.19
N PRO A 270 -15.75 9.25 14.93
CA PRO A 270 -15.31 10.05 13.79
C PRO A 270 -16.23 11.26 13.56
N PRO A 271 -15.70 12.38 13.02
CA PRO A 271 -16.47 13.62 12.85
C PRO A 271 -17.37 13.62 11.60
N PHE A 272 -17.63 12.47 10.96
CA PHE A 272 -18.33 12.39 9.66
C PHE A 272 -19.76 12.94 9.66
N PHE A 273 -20.38 13.06 10.85
CA PHE A 273 -21.75 13.53 11.01
C PHE A 273 -21.82 14.86 11.80
N GLU A 274 -20.69 15.44 12.17
CA GLU A 274 -20.66 16.73 12.87
C GLU A 274 -21.17 17.84 11.95
N GLY A 275 -22.12 18.65 12.43
CA GLY A 275 -22.73 19.71 11.62
C GLY A 275 -23.63 19.21 10.50
N LEU A 276 -23.98 17.92 10.47
CA LEU A 276 -24.90 17.39 9.47
C LEU A 276 -26.28 18.04 9.62
N SER A 277 -26.70 18.77 8.58
CA SER A 277 -28.08 19.21 8.42
C SER A 277 -28.90 18.16 7.69
N PHE A 278 -30.14 17.94 8.15
CA PHE A 278 -31.14 17.15 7.43
C PHE A 278 -31.70 17.90 6.22
N ASP A 279 -31.59 19.23 6.21
CA ASP A 279 -31.87 20.04 5.03
C ASP A 279 -30.69 19.92 4.06
N SER A 280 -30.96 19.43 2.85
CA SER A 280 -29.96 19.20 1.82
C SER A 280 -29.32 20.53 1.37
N ALA A 281 -28.05 20.74 1.70
CA ALA A 281 -27.25 21.80 1.10
C ALA A 281 -26.61 21.26 -0.19
N VAL A 282 -27.41 21.19 -1.26
CA VAL A 282 -27.02 20.67 -2.57
C VAL A 282 -25.86 21.48 -3.17
N GLY A 283 -24.93 20.77 -3.82
CA GLY A 283 -24.26 21.19 -5.07
C GLY A 283 -23.60 22.56 -5.12
N ARG A 284 -23.10 23.14 -4.03
CA ARG A 284 -22.47 24.47 -4.14
C ARG A 284 -21.20 24.40 -4.97
N ASP A 285 -21.05 25.39 -5.85
CA ASP A 285 -19.81 25.67 -6.54
C ASP A 285 -18.65 25.75 -5.53
N ILE A 286 -17.49 25.24 -5.93
CA ILE A 286 -16.27 25.28 -5.11
C ILE A 286 -15.51 26.53 -5.56
N VAL A 287 -15.52 27.58 -4.74
CA VAL A 287 -14.94 28.89 -5.11
C VAL A 287 -13.72 29.20 -4.25
N GLY A 288 -12.68 29.75 -4.86
CA GLY A 288 -11.47 30.20 -4.17
C GLY A 288 -10.63 29.06 -3.60
N ALA A 289 -10.72 27.86 -4.16
CA ALA A 289 -9.97 26.71 -3.66
C ALA A 289 -8.47 26.81 -3.96
N ARG A 290 -7.64 26.15 -3.13
CA ARG A 290 -6.19 26.04 -3.34
C ARG A 290 -5.78 24.59 -3.53
N ALA A 291 -4.74 24.34 -4.33
CA ALA A 291 -4.18 23.01 -4.42
C ALA A 291 -3.44 22.66 -3.11
N LEU A 292 -3.81 21.55 -2.48
CA LEU A 292 -3.08 21.00 -1.34
C LEU A 292 -1.86 20.20 -1.81
N ALA A 293 -1.96 19.55 -2.97
CA ALA A 293 -0.87 18.83 -3.62
C ALA A 293 -1.06 18.78 -5.13
N VAL A 294 0.08 18.73 -5.83
CA VAL A 294 0.17 18.45 -7.27
C VAL A 294 1.02 17.21 -7.43
N LEU A 295 0.38 16.13 -7.88
CA LEU A 295 0.94 14.79 -7.87
C LEU A 295 1.10 14.25 -9.30
N GLY A 296 2.09 13.39 -9.49
CA GLY A 296 2.36 12.74 -10.77
C GLY A 296 1.42 11.58 -11.09
N ASP A 297 1.88 10.69 -11.98
CA ASP A 297 1.18 9.47 -12.37
C ASP A 297 1.29 8.37 -11.29
N SER A 298 0.36 7.40 -11.35
CA SER A 298 0.36 6.14 -10.59
C SER A 298 0.50 6.34 -9.07
N VAL A 299 -0.08 7.42 -8.55
CA VAL A 299 -0.18 7.67 -7.10
C VAL A 299 -1.08 6.61 -6.47
N THR A 300 -0.44 5.61 -5.86
CA THR A 300 -1.14 4.54 -5.14
C THR A 300 -1.88 5.04 -3.89
N THR A 301 -2.88 4.27 -3.45
CA THR A 301 -3.53 4.41 -2.13
C THR A 301 -2.58 4.21 -0.95
N ASP A 302 -1.40 3.60 -1.12
CA ASP A 302 -0.36 3.56 -0.09
C ASP A 302 0.37 4.91 0.03
N HIS A 303 0.42 5.72 -1.04
CA HIS A 303 0.89 7.12 -0.95
C HIS A 303 -0.13 8.01 -0.24
N ILE A 304 -1.42 7.84 -0.56
CA ILE A 304 -2.52 8.64 -0.01
C ILE A 304 -2.82 8.25 1.45
N SER A 305 -2.80 6.96 1.78
CA SER A 305 -3.08 6.44 3.12
C SER A 305 -2.17 5.24 3.43
N PRO A 306 -0.92 5.50 3.85
CA PRO A 306 0.01 4.45 4.27
C PRO A 306 -0.61 3.57 5.37
N ALA A 307 -0.25 2.28 5.39
CA ALA A 307 -0.70 1.35 6.45
C ALA A 307 0.44 0.83 7.33
N GLY A 308 1.69 1.05 6.93
CA GLY A 308 2.88 0.57 7.63
C GLY A 308 3.24 1.42 8.86
N SER A 309 4.52 1.42 9.19
CA SER A 309 5.07 2.10 10.37
C SER A 309 4.80 3.60 10.40
N ILE A 310 4.62 4.14 11.60
CA ILE A 310 4.42 5.57 11.86
C ILE A 310 5.78 6.18 12.27
N PRO A 311 6.37 7.11 11.50
CA PRO A 311 7.61 7.75 11.90
C PRO A 311 7.42 8.66 13.13
N PRO A 312 8.33 8.64 14.14
CA PRO A 312 8.21 9.49 15.33
C PRO A 312 8.22 11.00 15.06
N TRP A 313 8.89 11.43 14.00
CA TRP A 313 8.93 12.83 13.58
C TRP A 313 7.66 13.28 12.83
N SER A 314 6.81 12.35 12.37
CA SER A 314 5.62 12.68 11.59
C SER A 314 4.52 13.29 12.47
N PRO A 315 3.55 14.04 11.90
CA PRO A 315 2.45 14.60 12.68
C PRO A 315 1.71 13.55 13.52
N ALA A 316 1.47 12.36 12.97
CA ALA A 316 0.82 11.27 13.69
C ALA A 316 1.67 10.72 14.85
N GLY A 317 2.98 10.59 14.64
CA GLY A 317 3.93 10.16 15.68
C GLY A 317 4.05 11.18 16.82
N GLN A 318 4.07 12.47 16.50
CA GLN A 318 4.07 13.56 17.48
C GLN A 318 2.76 13.57 18.29
N TRP A 319 1.62 13.39 17.62
CA TRP A 319 0.32 13.28 18.30
C TRP A 319 0.28 12.08 19.26
N LEU A 320 0.74 10.91 18.84
CA LEU A 320 0.79 9.72 19.70
C LEU A 320 1.68 9.93 20.94
N GLN A 321 2.85 10.54 20.78
CA GLN A 321 3.74 10.89 21.91
C GLN A 321 3.08 11.88 22.87
N ALA A 322 2.40 12.90 22.35
CA ALA A 322 1.65 13.85 23.17
C ALA A 322 0.50 13.19 23.95
N HIS A 323 0.01 12.02 23.51
CA HIS A 323 -1.01 11.21 24.18
C HIS A 323 -0.42 10.03 24.95
N GLY A 324 0.88 10.08 25.29
CA GLY A 324 1.53 9.11 26.18
C GLY A 324 1.88 7.77 25.53
N VAL A 325 1.80 7.65 24.20
CA VAL A 325 2.18 6.42 23.48
C VAL A 325 3.64 6.51 23.04
N GLY A 326 4.49 5.59 23.49
CA GLY A 326 5.90 5.54 23.09
C GLY A 326 6.09 5.04 21.65
N PRO A 327 7.21 5.35 20.96
CA PRO A 327 7.47 4.91 19.59
C PRO A 327 7.36 3.39 19.34
N LEU A 328 7.74 2.57 20.33
CA LEU A 328 7.62 1.11 20.24
C LEU A 328 6.17 0.62 20.26
N GLU A 329 5.24 1.45 20.75
CA GLU A 329 3.81 1.16 20.91
C GLU A 329 2.95 1.87 19.86
N PHE A 330 3.55 2.62 18.93
CA PHE A 330 2.81 3.26 17.84
C PHE A 330 2.01 2.26 17.01
N ASN A 331 2.51 1.03 16.89
CA ASN A 331 1.99 0.01 15.98
C ASN A 331 2.09 0.54 14.53
N SER A 332 1.08 0.31 13.69
CA SER A 332 1.04 0.79 12.32
C SER A 332 -0.15 1.70 12.05
N TYR A 333 -0.10 2.51 10.98
CA TYR A 333 -1.27 3.25 10.53
C TYR A 333 -2.46 2.32 10.28
N GLY A 334 -2.23 1.10 9.77
CA GLY A 334 -3.27 0.10 9.58
C GLY A 334 -3.99 -0.30 10.88
N ALA A 335 -3.25 -0.43 11.99
CA ALA A 335 -3.80 -0.73 13.31
C ALA A 335 -4.55 0.46 13.92
N ARG A 336 -4.27 1.69 13.48
CA ARG A 336 -4.86 2.94 13.99
C ARG A 336 -6.08 3.40 13.21
N ARG A 337 -6.61 2.58 12.29
CA ARG A 337 -7.77 2.91 11.42
C ARG A 337 -9.07 3.24 12.16
N GLY A 338 -9.22 2.81 13.42
CA GLY A 338 -10.35 3.19 14.25
C GLY A 338 -10.26 4.61 14.82
N HIS A 339 -9.11 5.28 14.67
CA HIS A 339 -8.85 6.58 15.29
C HIS A 339 -8.57 7.67 14.25
N HIS A 340 -9.56 8.53 14.02
CA HIS A 340 -9.49 9.52 12.94
C HIS A 340 -8.35 10.54 13.10
N GLN A 341 -7.97 10.94 14.32
CA GLN A 341 -6.84 11.88 14.51
C GLN A 341 -5.50 11.34 14.00
N VAL A 342 -5.26 10.02 14.12
CA VAL A 342 -4.03 9.39 13.64
C VAL A 342 -4.09 9.23 12.13
N MET A 343 -5.23 8.77 11.61
CA MET A 343 -5.38 8.53 10.17
C MET A 343 -5.42 9.82 9.36
N LEU A 344 -6.01 10.89 9.88
CA LEU A 344 -5.99 12.21 9.27
C LEU A 344 -4.54 12.72 9.11
N ARG A 345 -3.75 12.64 10.19
CA ARG A 345 -2.32 12.97 10.18
C ARG A 345 -1.48 12.03 9.31
N GLY A 346 -1.95 10.81 9.12
CA GLY A 346 -1.36 9.82 8.22
C GLY A 346 -1.74 10.00 6.75
N THR A 347 -2.66 10.91 6.42
CA THR A 347 -3.12 11.10 5.04
C THR A 347 -2.06 11.88 4.25
N PHE A 348 -1.65 11.34 3.10
CA PHE A 348 -0.49 11.76 2.31
C PHE A 348 0.83 11.73 3.10
N ALA A 349 0.90 10.93 4.18
CA ALA A 349 2.08 10.87 5.06
C ALA A 349 3.18 9.90 4.57
N ASN A 350 3.08 9.38 3.34
CA ASN A 350 4.04 8.42 2.82
C ASN A 350 5.40 9.09 2.55
N ILE A 351 6.48 8.47 3.02
CA ILE A 351 7.85 8.98 2.89
C ILE A 351 8.36 9.05 1.43
N ARG A 352 7.67 8.40 0.49
CA ARG A 352 7.97 8.37 -0.95
C ARG A 352 7.01 9.19 -1.80
N LEU A 353 6.04 9.88 -1.19
CA LEU A 353 5.18 10.79 -1.93
C LEU A 353 6.04 11.88 -2.58
N ARG A 354 5.74 12.24 -3.83
CA ARG A 354 6.37 13.37 -4.53
C ARG A 354 5.29 14.38 -4.88
N ASN A 355 5.50 15.62 -4.43
CA ASN A 355 4.56 16.71 -4.60
C ASN A 355 5.29 17.90 -5.24
N GLU A 356 4.80 18.37 -6.38
CA GLU A 356 5.44 19.47 -7.12
C GLU A 356 5.40 20.80 -6.34
N LEU A 357 4.43 21.00 -5.44
CA LEU A 357 4.40 22.18 -4.56
C LEU A 357 5.59 22.23 -3.57
N ALA A 358 6.17 21.07 -3.27
CA ALA A 358 7.39 20.90 -2.48
C ALA A 358 8.62 20.62 -3.38
N ALA A 359 8.62 21.13 -4.62
CA ALA A 359 9.69 20.96 -5.60
C ALA A 359 10.03 19.47 -5.89
N GLY A 360 9.02 18.60 -5.85
CA GLY A 360 9.18 17.17 -6.15
C GLY A 360 9.97 16.37 -5.11
N ARG A 361 10.25 16.99 -3.94
CA ARG A 361 10.93 16.34 -2.81
C ARG A 361 10.16 15.10 -2.37
N GLU A 362 10.89 14.02 -2.06
CA GLU A 362 10.29 12.83 -1.45
C GLU A 362 9.87 13.11 -0.01
N GLY A 363 8.62 12.76 0.28
CA GLY A 363 8.05 12.77 1.61
C GLY A 363 6.71 13.49 1.70
N PRO A 364 6.16 13.60 2.91
CA PRO A 364 4.80 14.08 3.14
C PRO A 364 4.70 15.61 3.17
N TYR A 365 5.38 16.29 2.24
CA TYR A 365 5.58 17.73 2.24
C TYR A 365 4.68 18.43 1.21
N THR A 366 4.29 19.66 1.55
CA THR A 366 3.65 20.61 0.62
C THR A 366 4.05 22.03 1.00
N ARG A 367 3.49 23.02 0.30
CA ARG A 367 3.64 24.43 0.62
C ARG A 367 2.30 25.05 0.95
N HIS A 368 2.25 25.79 2.05
CA HIS A 368 1.13 26.68 2.32
C HIS A 368 1.27 27.91 1.41
N LEU A 369 0.45 28.01 0.36
CA LEU A 369 0.65 28.96 -0.73
C LEU A 369 0.60 30.44 -0.28
N PRO A 370 -0.34 30.86 0.60
CA PRO A 370 -0.41 32.26 1.03
C PRO A 370 0.85 32.75 1.77
N SER A 371 1.47 31.92 2.61
CA SER A 371 2.71 32.31 3.32
C SER A 371 3.98 31.88 2.60
N GLY A 372 3.89 30.93 1.68
CA GLY A 372 5.02 30.32 1.01
C GLY A 372 5.80 29.33 1.88
N ASP A 373 5.34 28.97 3.09
CA ASP A 373 6.09 28.06 3.96
C ASP A 373 5.95 26.59 3.52
N GLU A 374 7.04 25.83 3.58
CA GLU A 374 6.96 24.37 3.49
C GLU A 374 6.42 23.81 4.81
N ALA A 375 5.53 22.83 4.72
CA ALA A 375 4.92 22.16 5.87
C ALA A 375 4.60 20.71 5.53
N PHE A 376 4.27 19.91 6.55
CA PHE A 376 3.60 18.64 6.30
C PHE A 376 2.21 18.88 5.70
N ILE A 377 1.76 17.97 4.85
CA ILE A 377 0.44 18.09 4.19
C ILE A 377 -0.69 18.26 5.21
N TYR A 378 -0.64 17.51 6.32
CA TYR A 378 -1.60 17.66 7.42
C TYR A 378 -1.62 19.08 8.00
N ASP A 379 -0.44 19.63 8.32
CA ASP A 379 -0.37 20.96 8.96
C ASP A 379 -0.83 22.07 8.02
N ALA A 380 -0.47 21.99 6.74
CA ALA A 380 -0.95 22.91 5.71
C ALA A 380 -2.48 22.85 5.55
N ALA A 381 -3.06 21.64 5.55
CA ALA A 381 -4.50 21.45 5.48
C ALA A 381 -5.23 22.05 6.70
N MET A 382 -4.68 21.89 7.90
CA MET A 382 -5.26 22.49 9.11
C MET A 382 -5.19 24.02 9.09
N ARG A 383 -4.12 24.61 8.52
CA ARG A 383 -4.04 26.06 8.31
C ARG A 383 -5.13 26.56 7.35
N TYR A 384 -5.28 25.92 6.19
CA TYR A 384 -6.34 26.28 5.25
C TYR A 384 -7.75 26.09 5.83
N ALA A 385 -7.96 25.06 6.66
CA ALA A 385 -9.21 24.87 7.38
C ALA A 385 -9.51 26.05 8.31
N ALA A 386 -8.51 26.56 9.04
CA ALA A 386 -8.66 27.76 9.89
C ALA A 386 -8.91 29.04 9.07
N GLU A 387 -8.40 29.10 7.84
CA GLU A 387 -8.63 30.20 6.89
C GLU A 387 -9.97 30.10 6.14
N GLY A 388 -10.70 28.98 6.28
CA GLY A 388 -11.95 28.73 5.56
C GLY A 388 -11.75 28.49 4.05
N VAL A 389 -10.56 28.07 3.63
CA VAL A 389 -10.19 27.88 2.22
C VAL A 389 -10.46 26.43 1.80
N PRO A 390 -11.31 26.18 0.78
CA PRO A 390 -11.51 24.83 0.26
C PRO A 390 -10.26 24.32 -0.48
N LEU A 391 -10.05 23.01 -0.50
CA LEU A 391 -8.86 22.42 -1.11
C LEU A 391 -9.19 21.55 -2.32
N VAL A 392 -8.23 21.46 -3.24
CA VAL A 392 -8.22 20.52 -4.36
C VAL A 392 -6.90 19.75 -4.43
N ILE A 393 -6.92 18.62 -5.13
CA ILE A 393 -5.70 17.87 -5.49
C ILE A 393 -5.61 17.84 -7.02
N LEU A 394 -4.44 18.12 -7.58
CA LEU A 394 -4.13 17.82 -8.97
C LEU A 394 -3.34 16.52 -9.05
N ALA A 395 -3.67 15.64 -9.98
CA ALA A 395 -3.00 14.35 -10.14
C ALA A 395 -2.82 13.94 -11.61
N GLY A 396 -1.85 13.04 -11.84
CA GLY A 396 -1.63 12.41 -13.13
C GLY A 396 -2.62 11.29 -13.45
N ARG A 397 -2.14 10.29 -14.20
CA ARG A 397 -2.89 9.07 -14.54
C ARG A 397 -2.92 8.09 -13.37
N GLU A 398 -3.89 7.18 -13.39
CA GLU A 398 -4.03 6.06 -12.45
C GLU A 398 -4.06 6.48 -10.97
N TYR A 399 -4.66 7.63 -10.68
CA TYR A 399 -4.75 8.14 -9.32
C TYR A 399 -5.57 7.19 -8.43
N GLY A 400 -4.97 6.78 -7.31
CA GLY A 400 -5.59 5.89 -6.34
C GLY A 400 -5.40 4.39 -6.60
N SER A 401 -4.34 3.99 -7.31
CA SER A 401 -4.07 2.58 -7.59
C SER A 401 -3.78 1.73 -6.34
N GLY A 402 -3.98 0.41 -6.45
CA GLY A 402 -3.61 -0.54 -5.41
C GLY A 402 -4.72 -0.94 -4.42
N SER A 403 -4.55 -0.62 -3.14
CA SER A 403 -5.39 -1.14 -2.04
C SER A 403 -6.78 -0.48 -1.98
N SER A 404 -7.82 -1.24 -1.62
CA SER A 404 -9.21 -0.75 -1.49
C SER A 404 -9.48 0.09 -0.23
N ARG A 405 -8.47 0.77 0.32
CA ARG A 405 -8.56 1.46 1.62
C ARG A 405 -9.43 2.71 1.50
N ASP A 406 -10.58 2.71 2.16
CA ASP A 406 -11.49 3.87 2.21
C ASP A 406 -10.88 5.08 2.92
N TRP A 407 -9.93 4.88 3.84
CA TRP A 407 -9.16 5.96 4.47
C TRP A 407 -8.40 6.85 3.48
N ALA A 408 -8.07 6.36 2.27
CA ALA A 408 -7.55 7.22 1.23
C ALA A 408 -8.56 8.30 0.77
N ALA A 409 -9.86 8.02 0.86
CA ALA A 409 -10.91 9.02 0.61
C ALA A 409 -11.33 9.75 1.88
N LYS A 410 -11.52 9.05 3.01
CA LYS A 410 -11.90 9.68 4.30
C LYS A 410 -10.87 10.70 4.74
N GLY A 411 -9.59 10.35 4.66
CA GLY A 411 -8.48 11.25 4.96
C GLY A 411 -8.50 12.48 4.05
N THR A 412 -8.60 12.27 2.74
CA THR A 412 -8.69 13.34 1.74
C THR A 412 -9.84 14.31 2.06
N ALA A 413 -11.05 13.79 2.32
CA ALA A 413 -12.21 14.60 2.68
C ALA A 413 -12.00 15.37 4.00
N LEU A 414 -11.49 14.70 5.04
CA LEU A 414 -11.26 15.31 6.35
C LEU A 414 -10.11 16.33 6.37
N LEU A 415 -9.20 16.30 5.40
CA LEU A 415 -8.23 17.37 5.19
C LEU A 415 -8.85 18.62 4.54
N GLY A 416 -10.14 18.58 4.18
CA GLY A 416 -10.84 19.71 3.55
C GLY A 416 -10.79 19.70 2.01
N VAL A 417 -10.31 18.62 1.40
CA VAL A 417 -10.32 18.47 -0.06
C VAL A 417 -11.75 18.26 -0.55
N ARG A 418 -12.20 19.14 -1.46
CA ARG A 418 -13.55 19.13 -2.04
C ARG A 418 -13.60 18.49 -3.42
N ALA A 419 -12.50 18.55 -4.17
CA ALA A 419 -12.38 17.89 -5.46
C ALA A 419 -10.96 17.37 -5.69
N VAL A 420 -10.86 16.30 -6.48
CA VAL A 420 -9.60 15.84 -7.07
C VAL A 420 -9.72 16.02 -8.58
N ILE A 421 -8.69 16.56 -9.23
CA ILE A 421 -8.64 16.74 -10.69
C ILE A 421 -7.47 15.89 -11.22
N ALA A 422 -7.79 14.78 -11.89
CA ALA A 422 -6.79 13.79 -12.34
C ALA A 422 -6.90 13.49 -13.83
N GLN A 423 -5.84 12.98 -14.47
CA GLN A 423 -5.95 12.49 -15.87
C GLN A 423 -6.77 11.20 -15.94
N SER A 424 -6.64 10.34 -14.94
CA SER A 424 -7.48 9.13 -14.80
C SER A 424 -7.48 8.61 -13.37
N TYR A 425 -8.47 7.79 -13.04
CA TYR A 425 -8.66 7.21 -11.71
C TYR A 425 -8.69 5.70 -11.76
N GLU A 426 -8.20 5.09 -10.68
CA GLU A 426 -8.46 3.70 -10.40
C GLU A 426 -9.85 3.48 -9.79
N ARG A 427 -10.52 2.43 -10.26
CA ARG A 427 -11.98 2.24 -10.13
C ARG A 427 -12.46 2.34 -8.68
N ILE A 428 -11.79 1.65 -7.75
CA ILE A 428 -12.22 1.57 -6.34
C ILE A 428 -11.99 2.91 -5.65
N HIS A 429 -10.86 3.58 -5.91
CA HIS A 429 -10.56 4.84 -5.25
C HIS A 429 -11.53 5.96 -5.69
N ARG A 430 -11.86 6.01 -6.98
CA ARG A 430 -12.89 6.91 -7.52
C ARG A 430 -14.21 6.78 -6.75
N SER A 431 -14.75 5.57 -6.62
CA SER A 431 -16.00 5.32 -5.88
C SER A 431 -15.89 5.69 -4.41
N ASN A 432 -14.73 5.48 -3.78
CA ASN A 432 -14.51 5.89 -2.38
C ASN A 432 -14.52 7.42 -2.22
N LEU A 433 -13.96 8.19 -3.17
CA LEU A 433 -14.01 9.67 -3.15
C LEU A 433 -15.46 10.15 -3.20
N VAL A 434 -16.25 9.63 -4.13
CA VAL A 434 -17.70 9.91 -4.23
C VAL A 434 -18.42 9.56 -2.93
N GLY A 435 -18.14 8.38 -2.36
CA GLY A 435 -18.71 7.94 -1.10
C GLY A 435 -18.39 8.88 0.07
N MET A 436 -17.31 9.65 0.00
CA MET A 436 -16.93 10.65 1.00
C MET A 436 -17.31 12.09 0.61
N GLY A 437 -18.07 12.30 -0.47
CA GLY A 437 -18.50 13.63 -0.92
C GLY A 437 -17.38 14.46 -1.56
N VAL A 438 -16.28 13.84 -1.98
CA VAL A 438 -15.21 14.49 -2.74
C VAL A 438 -15.48 14.28 -4.23
N LEU A 439 -15.51 15.36 -5.01
CA LEU A 439 -15.82 15.30 -6.44
C LEU A 439 -14.61 14.81 -7.25
N PRO A 440 -14.64 13.62 -7.88
CA PRO A 440 -13.58 13.21 -8.80
C PRO A 440 -13.81 13.88 -10.17
N LEU A 441 -13.00 14.86 -10.51
CA LEU A 441 -12.94 15.48 -11.83
C LEU A 441 -11.84 14.82 -12.65
N GLN A 442 -12.13 14.51 -13.91
CA GLN A 442 -11.14 14.01 -14.85
C GLN A 442 -10.90 15.05 -15.95
N PHE A 443 -9.64 15.31 -16.29
CA PHE A 443 -9.33 16.08 -17.50
C PHE A 443 -9.97 15.43 -18.74
N GLU A 444 -10.34 16.25 -19.73
CA GLU A 444 -10.77 15.75 -21.03
C GLU A 444 -9.63 14.94 -21.70
N PRO A 445 -9.93 13.98 -22.58
CA PRO A 445 -8.91 13.19 -23.26
C PRO A 445 -7.88 14.08 -23.97
N GLY A 446 -6.61 13.96 -23.57
CA GLY A 446 -5.50 14.75 -24.12
C GLY A 446 -5.07 15.93 -23.24
N ASP A 447 -5.92 16.36 -22.30
CA ASP A 447 -5.59 17.41 -21.35
C ASP A 447 -4.87 16.88 -20.10
N SER A 448 -4.10 17.75 -19.48
CA SER A 448 -3.41 17.51 -18.21
C SER A 448 -3.05 18.83 -17.54
N ALA A 449 -2.74 18.79 -16.24
CA ALA A 449 -2.24 19.96 -15.52
C ALA A 449 -1.03 20.60 -16.24
N ASN A 450 -0.06 19.79 -16.66
CA ASN A 450 1.12 20.29 -17.39
C ASN A 450 0.76 20.84 -18.78
N GLY A 451 -0.11 20.14 -19.54
CA GLY A 451 -0.55 20.59 -20.86
C GLY A 451 -1.28 21.94 -20.84
N LEU A 452 -2.02 22.21 -19.77
CA LEU A 452 -2.72 23.48 -19.53
C LEU A 452 -1.83 24.54 -18.83
N GLY A 453 -0.59 24.19 -18.50
CA GLY A 453 0.35 25.06 -17.78
C GLY A 453 -0.12 25.41 -16.37
N LEU A 454 -0.81 24.50 -15.70
CA LEU A 454 -1.21 24.61 -14.29
C LEU A 454 -0.04 24.19 -13.40
N THR A 455 0.27 25.04 -12.42
CA THR A 455 1.38 24.86 -11.48
C THR A 455 0.92 24.37 -10.10
N GLY A 456 -0.39 24.43 -9.84
CA GLY A 456 -1.00 24.24 -8.53
C GLY A 456 -1.00 25.50 -7.65
N ARG A 457 -0.32 26.58 -8.05
CA ARG A 457 -0.28 27.83 -7.29
C ARG A 457 -1.50 28.71 -7.50
N GLU A 458 -2.32 28.37 -8.49
CA GLU A 458 -3.54 29.07 -8.84
C GLU A 458 -4.59 28.98 -7.72
N THR A 459 -5.57 29.89 -7.74
CA THR A 459 -6.88 29.63 -7.12
C THR A 459 -7.79 28.93 -8.11
N TYR A 460 -8.63 28.03 -7.62
CA TYR A 460 -9.51 27.20 -8.43
C TYR A 460 -10.97 27.50 -8.11
N GLU A 461 -11.77 27.66 -9.16
CA GLU A 461 -13.22 27.71 -9.10
C GLU A 461 -13.79 26.56 -9.92
N ILE A 462 -14.69 25.77 -9.33
CA ILE A 462 -15.42 24.68 -9.99
C ILE A 462 -16.88 25.09 -9.97
N VAL A 463 -17.41 25.40 -11.15
CA VAL A 463 -18.70 26.09 -11.31
C VAL A 463 -19.73 25.23 -12.02
N GLY A 464 -21.01 25.58 -11.85
CA GLY A 464 -22.13 24.84 -12.46
C GLY A 464 -22.53 23.58 -11.69
N LEU A 465 -22.08 23.45 -10.43
CA LEU A 465 -22.50 22.36 -9.55
C LEU A 465 -23.90 22.65 -8.96
N ALA A 466 -24.26 23.93 -8.84
CA ALA A 466 -25.49 24.38 -8.19
C ALA A 466 -26.76 24.04 -8.98
N ASP A 467 -26.62 23.81 -10.28
CA ASP A 467 -27.72 23.48 -11.19
C ASP A 467 -28.11 21.98 -11.13
N GLY A 468 -27.42 21.20 -10.29
CA GLY A 468 -27.54 19.75 -10.22
C GLY A 468 -26.57 19.04 -11.18
N LEU A 469 -26.26 17.78 -10.85
CA LEU A 469 -25.34 16.97 -11.66
C LEU A 469 -26.06 15.81 -12.34
N SER A 470 -25.59 15.46 -13.53
CA SER A 470 -25.91 14.22 -14.23
C SER A 470 -24.68 13.33 -14.31
N PRO A 471 -24.84 12.00 -14.50
CA PRO A 471 -23.70 11.10 -14.61
C PRO A 471 -22.74 11.55 -15.73
N ARG A 472 -21.46 11.65 -15.40
CA ARG A 472 -20.38 12.05 -16.33
C ARG A 472 -20.55 13.44 -16.95
N GLN A 473 -21.23 14.35 -16.26
CA GLN A 473 -21.41 15.74 -16.71
C GLN A 473 -20.08 16.47 -16.90
N SER A 474 -20.02 17.32 -17.93
CA SER A 474 -18.94 18.29 -18.10
C SER A 474 -19.04 19.38 -17.04
N VAL A 475 -17.95 19.67 -16.37
CA VAL A 475 -17.83 20.69 -15.32
C VAL A 475 -16.67 21.61 -15.66
N THR A 476 -16.97 22.91 -15.72
CA THR A 476 -15.98 23.94 -15.99
C THR A 476 -15.12 24.21 -14.75
N VAL A 477 -13.81 24.26 -14.95
CA VAL A 477 -12.84 24.69 -13.95
C VAL A 477 -12.16 25.98 -14.41
N VAL A 478 -12.10 26.97 -13.51
CA VAL A 478 -11.39 28.22 -13.72
C VAL A 478 -10.19 28.27 -12.77
N ALA A 479 -8.99 28.23 -13.32
CA ALA A 479 -7.76 28.42 -12.57
C ALA A 479 -7.26 29.85 -12.78
N ASN A 480 -7.14 30.61 -11.70
CA ASN A 480 -6.58 31.97 -11.72
C ASN A 480 -5.13 31.93 -11.21
N ARG A 481 -4.18 32.32 -12.07
CA ARG A 481 -2.77 32.45 -11.73
C ARG A 481 -2.55 33.66 -10.82
N ASP A 482 -2.88 33.47 -9.56
CA ASP A 482 -2.84 34.49 -8.52
C ASP A 482 -1.45 35.13 -8.39
N GLU A 483 -1.40 36.47 -8.57
CA GLU A 483 -0.19 37.27 -8.42
C GLU A 483 0.43 37.13 -7.02
N ALA A 484 -0.38 36.96 -5.97
CA ALA A 484 0.09 36.76 -4.60
C ALA A 484 0.83 35.41 -4.40
N ALA A 485 0.60 34.45 -5.29
CA ALA A 485 1.30 33.17 -5.35
C ALA A 485 2.37 33.12 -6.47
N GLY A 486 2.73 34.28 -7.04
CA GLY A 486 3.74 34.42 -8.09
C GLY A 486 3.23 34.14 -9.51
N GLY A 487 1.91 34.22 -9.73
CA GLY A 487 1.27 34.13 -11.05
C GLY A 487 1.22 35.45 -11.81
N ASP A 488 0.69 35.40 -13.04
CA ASP A 488 0.58 36.52 -13.99
C ASP A 488 -0.84 37.11 -14.08
N GLY A 489 -1.74 36.75 -13.16
CA GLY A 489 -3.15 37.15 -13.14
C GLY A 489 -4.00 36.52 -14.24
N ARG A 490 -3.43 35.62 -15.07
CA ARG A 490 -4.14 35.03 -16.20
C ARG A 490 -5.12 33.96 -15.73
N LEU A 491 -6.31 34.00 -16.31
CA LEU A 491 -7.32 32.95 -16.17
C LEU A 491 -7.09 31.83 -17.19
N VAL A 492 -7.09 30.59 -16.71
CA VAL A 492 -7.13 29.38 -17.52
C VAL A 492 -8.48 28.72 -17.28
N ARG A 493 -9.31 28.65 -18.31
CA ARG A 493 -10.62 27.98 -18.29
C ARG A 493 -10.53 26.68 -19.08
N PHE A 494 -10.99 25.59 -18.48
CA PHE A 494 -11.00 24.27 -19.11
C PHE A 494 -12.17 23.43 -18.62
N GLU A 495 -12.54 22.43 -19.41
CA GLU A 495 -13.60 21.48 -19.09
C GLU A 495 -13.01 20.21 -18.45
N THR A 496 -13.79 19.60 -17.56
CA THR A 496 -13.49 18.32 -16.93
C THR A 496 -14.73 17.45 -16.89
N ILE A 497 -14.55 16.14 -16.84
CA ILE A 497 -15.65 15.19 -16.67
C ILE A 497 -15.81 14.90 -15.18
N ALA A 498 -16.97 15.21 -14.61
CA ALA A 498 -17.33 14.76 -13.27
C ALA A 498 -17.55 13.25 -13.27
N ARG A 499 -16.62 12.50 -12.68
CA ARG A 499 -16.60 11.03 -12.69
C ARG A 499 -17.57 10.42 -11.67
N LEU A 500 -18.81 10.89 -11.71
CA LEU A 500 -20.00 10.28 -11.15
C LEU A 500 -20.57 9.38 -12.25
N ASP A 501 -20.27 8.09 -12.23
CA ASP A 501 -20.48 7.21 -13.37
C ASP A 501 -21.93 6.66 -13.47
N GLY A 502 -22.77 6.90 -12.46
CA GLY A 502 -24.19 6.52 -12.48
C GLY A 502 -25.07 7.34 -11.52
N PRO A 503 -26.40 7.23 -11.61
CA PRO A 503 -27.33 8.08 -10.85
C PRO A 503 -27.14 8.01 -9.32
N ILE A 504 -26.93 6.80 -8.78
CA ILE A 504 -26.72 6.62 -7.34
C ILE A 504 -25.47 7.35 -6.82
N GLU A 505 -24.46 7.54 -7.67
CA GLU A 505 -23.25 8.28 -7.31
C GLU A 505 -23.49 9.78 -7.27
N VAL A 506 -24.37 10.29 -8.14
CA VAL A 506 -24.88 11.66 -8.07
C VAL A 506 -25.62 11.86 -6.75
N ASP A 507 -26.57 10.97 -6.43
CA ASP A 507 -27.34 11.04 -5.18
C ASP A 507 -26.42 11.04 -3.94
N TYR A 508 -25.39 10.19 -3.94
CA TYR A 508 -24.41 10.17 -2.84
C TYR A 508 -23.61 11.47 -2.76
N TYR A 509 -23.13 11.99 -3.89
CA TYR A 509 -22.36 13.23 -3.90
C TYR A 509 -23.20 14.44 -3.44
N GLU A 510 -24.41 14.61 -3.99
CA GLU A 510 -25.33 15.68 -3.60
C GLU A 510 -25.81 15.53 -2.15
N GLY A 511 -25.89 14.29 -1.66
CA GLY A 511 -26.09 13.98 -0.24
C GLY A 511 -24.90 14.29 0.66
N GLY A 512 -23.74 14.73 0.14
CA GLY A 512 -22.54 15.00 0.93
C GLY A 512 -21.73 13.73 1.28
N GLY A 513 -21.96 12.64 0.56
CA GLY A 513 -21.36 11.32 0.77
C GLY A 513 -22.39 10.24 1.09
N ILE A 514 -21.97 8.98 0.97
CA ILE A 514 -22.84 7.81 1.20
C ILE A 514 -23.37 7.74 2.63
N LEU A 515 -22.54 8.08 3.62
CA LEU A 515 -22.92 8.00 5.04
C LEU A 515 -24.00 9.03 5.40
N PRO A 516 -23.84 10.34 5.10
CA PRO A 516 -24.92 11.32 5.22
C PRO A 516 -26.18 10.95 4.44
N ALA A 517 -26.05 10.52 3.18
CA ALA A 517 -27.19 10.18 2.32
C ALA A 517 -28.03 9.04 2.92
N VAL A 518 -27.37 7.95 3.35
CA VAL A 518 -28.03 6.81 3.98
C VAL A 518 -28.67 7.20 5.31
N LEU A 519 -28.00 8.02 6.13
CA LEU A 519 -28.57 8.47 7.42
C LEU A 519 -29.83 9.31 7.22
N ARG A 520 -29.83 10.25 6.25
CA ARG A 520 -31.04 11.04 5.93
C ARG A 520 -32.18 10.16 5.44
N ARG A 521 -31.88 9.17 4.59
CA ARG A 521 -32.87 8.20 4.10
C ARG A 521 -33.50 7.42 5.26
N LEU A 522 -32.69 6.83 6.12
CA LEU A 522 -33.18 6.08 7.30
C LEU A 522 -34.02 6.96 8.23
N ALA A 523 -33.63 8.21 8.43
CA ALA A 523 -34.37 9.17 9.24
C ALA A 523 -35.69 9.64 8.60
N SER A 524 -35.84 9.52 7.28
CA SER A 524 -37.08 9.83 6.56
C SER A 524 -38.04 8.64 6.42
N GLU A 525 -37.54 7.41 6.60
CA GLU A 525 -38.33 6.17 6.50
C GLU A 525 -38.96 5.77 7.85
N GLY A 526 -38.49 6.34 8.97
CA GLY A 526 -39.05 6.17 10.32
C GLY A 526 -39.83 7.38 10.76
#